data_AF-A0A8V0YDZ3-F1
#
_entry.id   AF-A0A8V0YDZ3-F1
#
_cell.length_a   1.000
_cell.length_b   1.000
_cell.length_c   1.000
_cell.angle_alpha   90.00
_cell.angle_beta   90.00
_cell.angle_gamma   90.00
#
_symmetry.space_group_name_H-M   'P 1'
#
loop_
_entity.id
_entity.type
_entity.pdbx_description
1 polymer ?
#
loop_
_entity_poly.entity_id
_entity_poly.type
_entity_poly.pdbx_seq_one_letter_code
_entity_poly.pdbx_strand_id
1 'polypeptide(L)'
;MALSTGRRSAGRCRAQYSPETREVLRALIEESKLTSFQKRCLMDCLRRGDSLPLQCHPTSSQERVPTPPASSPPHCQPSKLSAKPHLRPAEVCRAGDAYTREKFRPQARRDLEREKQRLQNILATGKDVVEHRVKQILVQTKEEETPELDRFEELVNEVQERREFLAEMEALGQGKKYQRIISTEISQGRRTFVFGAVKRKKTQTTPGILLTQPFPFVLHRKYGRWRSLTRREVRK
;
A
#
# COMPACT_ATOMS: atom_id res chain seq x y z
N MET A 1 -43.95 12.84 50.03
CA MET A 1 -43.29 11.59 49.61
C MET A 1 -42.95 11.69 48.13
N ALA A 2 -41.68 11.87 47.78
CA ALA A 2 -41.24 12.02 46.39
C ALA A 2 -40.88 10.65 45.81
N LEU A 3 -41.62 10.21 44.79
CA LEU A 3 -41.35 8.96 44.09
C LEU A 3 -40.20 9.17 43.12
N SER A 4 -39.02 8.64 43.45
CA SER A 4 -37.86 8.57 42.56
C SER A 4 -38.14 7.59 41.43
N THR A 5 -38.45 8.07 40.24
CA THR A 5 -38.51 7.22 39.05
C THR A 5 -37.09 6.86 38.61
N GLY A 6 -36.64 5.68 39.05
CA GLY A 6 -35.39 5.08 38.60
C GLY A 6 -35.40 4.88 37.08
N ARG A 7 -34.46 5.54 36.40
CA ARG A 7 -34.16 5.31 34.99
C ARG A 7 -33.58 3.89 34.87
N ARG A 8 -34.38 2.94 34.38
CA ARG A 8 -33.95 1.56 34.15
C ARG A 8 -32.77 1.58 33.17
N SER A 9 -31.59 1.12 33.60
CA SER A 9 -30.49 0.87 32.69
C SER A 9 -30.91 -0.22 31.71
N ALA A 10 -30.79 0.05 30.41
CA ALA A 10 -30.88 -0.98 29.39
C ALA A 10 -29.98 -2.16 29.79
N GLY A 11 -30.53 -3.38 29.76
CA GLY A 11 -29.82 -4.59 30.18
C GLY A 11 -28.48 -4.72 29.46
N ARG A 12 -27.41 -4.90 30.24
CA ARG A 12 -26.09 -5.24 29.69
C ARG A 12 -26.15 -6.66 29.12
N CYS A 13 -26.31 -6.79 27.81
CA CYS A 13 -25.99 -8.03 27.12
C CYS A 13 -24.46 -8.20 27.15
N ARG A 14 -23.97 -9.09 28.02
CA ARG A 14 -22.55 -9.43 28.07
C ARG A 14 -22.20 -10.16 26.78
N ALA A 15 -21.37 -9.56 25.95
CA ALA A 15 -20.86 -10.20 24.74
C ALA A 15 -19.85 -11.29 25.18
N GLN A 16 -20.28 -12.55 25.13
CA GLN A 16 -19.41 -13.67 25.46
C GLN A 16 -18.45 -13.92 24.30
N TYR A 17 -17.24 -13.36 24.38
CA TYR A 17 -16.18 -13.63 23.41
C TYR A 17 -15.44 -14.93 23.75
N SER A 18 -15.30 -15.82 22.76
CA SER A 18 -14.37 -16.97 22.79
C SER A 18 -12.92 -16.49 23.04
N PRO A 19 -12.06 -17.27 23.72
CA PRO A 19 -10.66 -16.91 23.94
C PRO A 19 -9.93 -16.56 22.64
N GLU A 20 -10.13 -17.36 21.59
CA GLU A 20 -9.55 -17.11 20.27
C GLU A 20 -10.01 -15.77 19.68
N THR A 21 -11.29 -15.45 19.80
CA THR A 21 -11.83 -14.16 19.35
C THR A 21 -11.23 -12.97 20.12
N ARG A 22 -10.95 -13.13 21.42
CA ARG A 22 -10.31 -12.07 22.21
C ARG A 22 -8.89 -11.80 21.76
N GLU A 23 -8.15 -12.83 21.36
CA GLU A 23 -6.79 -12.69 20.83
C GLU A 23 -6.79 -11.98 19.49
N VAL A 24 -7.68 -12.37 18.57
CA VAL A 24 -7.85 -11.68 17.28
C VAL A 24 -8.21 -10.22 17.47
N LEU A 25 -9.19 -9.91 18.34
CA LEU A 25 -9.59 -8.54 18.62
C LEU A 25 -8.45 -7.72 19.26
N ARG A 26 -7.60 -8.34 20.07
CA ARG A 26 -6.42 -7.69 20.65
C ARG A 26 -5.41 -7.31 19.58
N ALA A 27 -5.06 -8.24 18.69
CA ALA A 27 -4.14 -7.97 17.58
C ALA A 27 -4.67 -6.85 16.68
N LEU A 28 -5.97 -6.90 16.31
CA LEU A 28 -6.59 -5.86 15.49
C LEU A 28 -6.54 -4.47 16.13
N ILE A 29 -6.81 -4.37 17.43
CA ILE A 29 -6.75 -3.09 18.16
C ILE A 29 -5.31 -2.59 18.23
N GLU A 30 -4.33 -3.48 18.38
CA GLU A 30 -2.92 -3.13 18.48
C GLU A 30 -2.34 -2.62 17.15
N GLU A 31 -2.68 -3.30 16.05
CA GLU A 31 -2.27 -2.97 14.67
C GLU A 31 -3.04 -1.78 14.09
N SER A 32 -4.24 -1.49 14.60
CA SER A 32 -4.99 -0.31 14.18
C SER A 32 -4.31 0.99 14.61
N LYS A 33 -4.36 2.00 13.73
CA LYS A 33 -3.84 3.37 13.98
C LYS A 33 -4.76 4.19 14.91
N LEU A 34 -5.24 3.58 16.00
CA LEU A 34 -6.06 4.22 17.02
C LEU A 34 -5.20 5.00 18.03
N THR A 35 -5.81 6.02 18.66
CA THR A 35 -5.18 6.74 19.78
C THR A 35 -5.03 5.83 21.00
N SER A 36 -4.09 6.14 21.90
CA SER A 36 -3.87 5.37 23.14
C SER A 36 -5.13 5.29 24.02
N PHE A 37 -5.93 6.36 24.05
CA PHE A 37 -7.21 6.41 24.77
C PHE A 37 -8.24 5.44 24.17
N GLN A 38 -8.40 5.44 22.84
CA GLN A 38 -9.30 4.53 22.14
C GLN A 38 -8.88 3.06 22.35
N LYS A 39 -7.57 2.77 22.23
CA LYS A 39 -7.03 1.43 22.50
C LYS A 39 -7.36 0.97 23.92
N ARG A 40 -7.16 1.83 24.92
CA ARG A 40 -7.51 1.54 26.33
C ARG A 40 -9.00 1.27 26.48
N CYS A 41 -9.87 2.13 25.94
CA CYS A 41 -11.32 1.96 26.03
C CYS A 41 -11.79 0.62 25.44
N LEU A 42 -11.31 0.26 24.25
CA LEU A 42 -11.67 -1.00 23.59
C LEU A 42 -11.12 -2.22 24.34
N MET A 43 -9.87 -2.17 24.79
CA MET A 43 -9.27 -3.22 25.63
C MET A 43 -10.06 -3.44 26.93
N ASP A 44 -10.53 -2.37 27.56
CA ASP A 44 -11.30 -2.46 28.78
C ASP A 44 -12.67 -3.13 28.55
N CYS A 45 -13.33 -2.85 27.43
CA CYS A 45 -14.57 -3.54 27.04
C CYS A 45 -14.34 -5.04 26.84
N LEU A 46 -13.24 -5.43 26.19
CA LEU A 46 -12.88 -6.84 26.00
C LEU A 46 -12.61 -7.56 27.34
N ARG A 47 -11.97 -6.89 28.31
CA ARG A 47 -11.75 -7.46 29.66
C ARG A 47 -13.06 -7.64 30.43
N ARG A 48 -13.98 -6.68 30.32
CA ARG A 48 -15.31 -6.75 30.98
C ARG A 48 -16.24 -7.76 30.29
N GLY A 49 -15.99 -8.08 29.02
CA GLY A 49 -16.89 -8.86 28.18
C GLY A 49 -18.13 -8.07 27.78
N ASP A 50 -18.01 -6.75 27.72
CA ASP A 50 -19.04 -5.87 27.17
C ASP A 50 -18.93 -5.87 25.63
N SER A 51 -20.04 -5.61 24.94
CA SER A 51 -20.00 -5.39 23.48
C SER A 51 -19.08 -4.20 23.13
N LEU A 52 -18.39 -4.28 21.99
CA LEU A 52 -17.56 -3.17 21.50
C LEU A 52 -18.41 -1.91 21.24
N PRO A 53 -17.94 -0.71 21.64
CA PRO A 53 -18.65 0.54 21.44
C PRO A 53 -18.70 0.92 19.95
N LEU A 54 -19.87 1.39 19.49
CA LEU A 54 -20.05 1.86 18.11
C LEU A 54 -19.26 3.15 17.82
N GLN A 55 -18.97 3.95 18.85
CA GLN A 55 -18.27 5.21 18.74
C GLN A 55 -17.28 5.37 19.90
N CYS A 56 -16.02 5.69 19.59
CA CYS A 56 -15.01 6.06 20.57
C CYS A 56 -14.53 7.49 20.30
N HIS A 57 -14.57 8.36 21.30
CA HIS A 57 -14.12 9.73 21.15
C HIS A 57 -12.60 9.83 20.97
N PRO A 58 -12.10 10.75 20.11
CA PRO A 58 -10.69 10.84 19.74
C PRO A 58 -9.78 11.43 20.84
N THR A 59 -10.34 12.15 21.82
CA THR A 59 -9.56 12.80 22.89
C THR A 59 -10.28 12.75 24.24
N SER A 60 -9.52 12.27 25.24
CA SER A 60 -9.56 12.48 26.70
C SER A 60 -10.87 12.84 27.42
N SER A 61 -11.24 12.01 28.40
CA SER A 61 -11.86 12.21 29.74
C SER A 61 -12.89 13.33 30.02
N GLN A 62 -13.33 14.12 29.05
CA GLN A 62 -14.42 15.04 29.26
C GLN A 62 -15.73 14.25 29.15
N GLU A 63 -16.13 13.66 30.27
CA GLU A 63 -17.54 13.40 30.51
C GLU A 63 -18.22 14.77 30.36
N ARG A 64 -18.93 14.98 29.25
CA ARG A 64 -19.88 16.08 29.21
C ARG A 64 -20.86 15.77 30.34
N VAL A 65 -20.73 16.53 31.43
CA VAL A 65 -21.84 16.80 32.35
C VAL A 65 -23.08 16.90 31.48
N PRO A 66 -24.19 16.18 31.78
CA PRO A 66 -25.41 16.32 31.02
C PRO A 66 -25.72 17.82 31.02
N THR A 67 -25.53 18.47 29.87
CA THR A 67 -25.99 19.82 29.69
C THR A 67 -27.47 19.77 30.06
N PRO A 68 -27.97 20.59 31.00
CA PRO A 68 -29.41 20.69 31.19
C PRO A 68 -29.99 20.92 29.79
N PRO A 69 -31.01 20.15 29.35
CA PRO A 69 -31.47 20.22 27.99
C PRO A 69 -31.86 21.68 27.72
N ALA A 70 -31.02 22.37 26.95
CA ALA A 70 -31.36 23.64 26.34
C ALA A 70 -32.61 23.31 25.53
N SER A 71 -33.75 23.81 26.02
CA SER A 71 -35.10 23.70 25.46
C SER A 71 -35.25 22.53 24.50
N SER A 72 -35.75 21.40 25.00
CA SER A 72 -36.21 20.32 24.13
C SER A 72 -36.95 20.93 22.92
N PRO A 73 -36.62 20.58 21.67
CA PRO A 73 -37.51 20.90 20.56
C PRO A 73 -38.88 20.36 20.95
N PRO A 74 -39.98 21.09 20.66
CA PRO A 74 -41.29 20.81 21.23
C PRO A 74 -41.53 19.31 21.12
N HIS A 75 -41.68 18.68 22.28
CA HIS A 75 -42.01 17.27 22.41
C HIS A 75 -43.06 16.99 21.35
N CYS A 76 -42.70 16.24 20.30
CA CYS A 76 -43.66 15.76 19.32
C CYS A 76 -44.64 14.93 20.14
N GLN A 77 -45.73 15.57 20.54
CA GLN A 77 -46.91 14.90 21.06
C GLN A 77 -47.14 13.74 20.11
N PRO A 78 -47.30 12.49 20.57
CA PRO A 78 -47.75 11.45 19.69
C PRO A 78 -49.09 11.94 19.15
N SER A 79 -49.05 12.47 17.92
CA SER A 79 -50.23 12.76 17.13
C SER A 79 -51.07 11.51 17.27
N LYS A 80 -52.29 11.65 17.79
CA LYS A 80 -53.25 10.56 17.85
C LYS A 80 -53.56 10.22 16.39
N LEU A 81 -52.68 9.43 15.77
CA LEU A 81 -52.87 8.93 14.43
C LEU A 81 -54.18 8.18 14.49
N SER A 82 -55.15 8.64 13.70
CA SER A 82 -56.44 7.97 13.56
C SER A 82 -56.15 6.48 13.40
N ALA A 83 -56.72 5.64 14.27
CA ALA A 83 -56.47 4.19 14.31
C ALA A 83 -56.96 3.46 13.05
N LYS A 84 -57.52 4.19 12.06
CA LYS A 84 -57.86 3.66 10.74
C LYS A 84 -56.67 3.85 9.81
N PRO A 85 -56.07 2.77 9.28
CA PRO A 85 -55.12 2.88 8.19
C PRO A 85 -55.85 3.52 6.99
N HIS A 86 -55.58 4.79 6.74
CA HIS A 86 -56.14 5.49 5.59
C HIS A 86 -55.46 4.94 4.34
N LEU A 87 -56.21 4.17 3.55
CA LEU A 87 -55.75 3.71 2.24
C LEU A 87 -55.40 4.95 1.40
N ARG A 88 -54.28 4.91 0.71
CA ARG A 88 -53.87 6.00 -0.19
C ARG A 88 -54.87 6.08 -1.36
N PRO A 89 -55.35 7.27 -1.75
CA PRO A 89 -56.17 7.43 -2.95
C PRO A 89 -55.46 6.88 -4.20
N ALA A 90 -56.22 6.30 -5.12
CA ALA A 90 -55.68 5.63 -6.31
C ALA A 90 -54.83 6.56 -7.21
N GLU A 91 -55.12 7.87 -7.20
CA GLU A 91 -54.33 8.87 -7.90
C GLU A 91 -52.92 9.00 -7.31
N VAL A 92 -52.79 9.01 -5.98
CA VAL A 92 -51.50 9.10 -5.29
C VAL A 92 -50.65 7.85 -5.54
N CYS A 93 -51.29 6.67 -5.57
CA CYS A 93 -50.60 5.43 -5.92
C CYS A 93 -50.09 5.44 -7.37
N ARG A 94 -50.85 6.03 -8.30
CA ARG A 94 -50.52 6.10 -9.74
C ARG A 94 -49.67 7.32 -10.14
N ALA A 95 -49.51 8.32 -9.27
CA ALA A 95 -48.83 9.58 -9.59
C ALA A 95 -47.32 9.43 -9.84
N GLY A 96 -46.72 8.33 -9.38
CA GLY A 96 -45.32 8.01 -9.63
C GLY A 96 -45.11 7.13 -10.87
N ASP A 97 -43.85 6.83 -11.14
CA ASP A 97 -43.42 5.87 -12.17
C ASP A 97 -43.37 4.41 -11.65
N ALA A 98 -43.84 4.15 -10.43
CA ALA A 98 -43.76 2.85 -9.75
C ALA A 98 -44.38 1.67 -10.53
N TYR A 99 -45.37 1.93 -11.38
CA TYR A 99 -46.02 0.92 -12.23
C TYR A 99 -45.48 0.91 -13.66
N THR A 100 -44.57 1.81 -14.00
CA THR A 100 -43.95 1.88 -15.31
C THR A 100 -42.85 0.83 -15.36
N ARG A 101 -42.92 -0.08 -16.34
CA ARG A 101 -41.87 -1.08 -16.55
C ARG A 101 -40.56 -0.38 -16.92
N GLU A 102 -39.49 -0.70 -16.18
CA GLU A 102 -38.16 -0.20 -16.48
C GLU A 102 -37.78 -0.55 -17.93
N LYS A 103 -37.33 0.46 -18.67
CA LYS A 103 -36.85 0.27 -20.05
C LYS A 103 -35.43 -0.28 -19.98
N PHE A 104 -35.17 -1.37 -20.69
CA PHE A 104 -33.82 -1.92 -20.81
C PHE A 104 -32.86 -0.84 -21.32
N ARG A 105 -31.87 -0.50 -20.50
CA ARG A 105 -30.76 0.39 -20.87
C ARG A 105 -29.54 -0.50 -21.10
N PRO A 106 -29.14 -0.75 -22.35
CA PRO A 106 -27.90 -1.47 -22.60
C PRO A 106 -26.75 -0.66 -21.99
N GLN A 107 -26.08 -1.24 -21.00
CA GLN A 107 -24.88 -0.67 -20.43
C GLN A 107 -23.77 -0.74 -21.48
N ALA A 108 -22.96 0.33 -21.59
CA ALA A 108 -21.75 0.31 -22.42
C ALA A 108 -20.91 -0.92 -22.01
N ARG A 109 -20.75 -1.87 -22.93
CA ARG A 109 -19.95 -3.06 -22.67
C ARG A 109 -18.50 -2.64 -22.54
N ARG A 110 -17.88 -3.00 -21.41
CA ARG A 110 -16.42 -2.99 -21.28
C ARG A 110 -15.85 -4.01 -22.27
N ASP A 111 -14.64 -3.76 -22.77
CA ASP A 111 -13.97 -4.70 -23.67
C ASP A 111 -13.72 -6.04 -22.96
N LEU A 112 -14.49 -7.06 -23.32
CA LEU A 112 -14.43 -8.38 -22.67
C LEU A 112 -13.04 -9.01 -22.79
N GLU A 113 -12.37 -8.80 -23.92
CA GLU A 113 -11.01 -9.33 -24.14
C GLU A 113 -9.99 -8.65 -23.21
N ARG A 114 -10.14 -7.35 -22.93
CA ARG A 114 -9.28 -6.64 -21.98
C ARG A 114 -9.48 -7.13 -20.54
N GLU A 115 -10.74 -7.34 -20.13
CA GLU A 115 -11.05 -7.84 -18.79
C GLU A 115 -10.57 -9.29 -18.62
N LYS A 116 -10.73 -10.13 -19.65
CA LYS A 116 -10.20 -11.50 -19.66
C LYS A 116 -8.69 -11.51 -19.49
N GLN A 117 -7.97 -10.67 -20.23
CA GLN A 117 -6.51 -10.57 -20.11
C GLN A 117 -6.09 -10.08 -18.71
N ARG A 118 -6.79 -9.07 -18.18
CA ARG A 118 -6.58 -8.55 -16.83
C ARG A 118 -6.74 -9.65 -15.77
N LEU A 119 -7.85 -10.38 -15.82
CA LEU A 119 -8.12 -11.48 -14.90
C LEU A 119 -7.12 -12.62 -15.04
N GLN A 120 -6.71 -12.96 -16.27
CA GLN A 120 -5.66 -13.94 -16.52
C GLN A 120 -4.35 -13.53 -15.85
N ASN A 121 -3.95 -12.26 -15.97
CA ASN A 121 -2.74 -11.74 -15.32
C ASN A 121 -2.85 -11.79 -13.78
N ILE A 122 -4.02 -11.44 -13.23
CA ILE A 122 -4.27 -11.50 -11.78
C ILE A 122 -4.23 -12.95 -11.28
N LEU A 123 -4.84 -13.90 -11.98
CA LEU A 123 -4.85 -15.30 -11.56
C LEU A 123 -3.48 -15.95 -11.71
N ALA A 124 -2.72 -15.61 -12.76
CA ALA A 124 -1.41 -16.18 -13.01
C ALA A 124 -0.31 -15.59 -12.11
N THR A 125 -0.34 -14.27 -11.87
CA THR A 125 0.77 -13.52 -11.23
C THR A 125 0.35 -12.80 -9.94
N GLY A 126 -0.95 -12.78 -9.61
CA GLY A 126 -1.49 -12.08 -8.44
C GLY A 126 -1.57 -10.55 -8.59
N LYS A 127 -1.17 -10.00 -9.74
CA LYS A 127 -1.07 -8.55 -9.99
C LYS A 127 -1.52 -8.21 -11.40
N ASP A 128 -2.10 -7.02 -11.57
CA ASP A 128 -2.48 -6.50 -12.88
C ASP A 128 -1.26 -5.95 -13.62
N VAL A 129 -0.66 -6.80 -14.46
CA VAL A 129 0.62 -6.54 -15.15
C VAL A 129 0.50 -5.38 -16.15
N VAL A 130 -0.69 -5.12 -16.72
CA VAL A 130 -0.86 -4.05 -17.73
C VAL A 130 -0.67 -2.69 -17.08
N GLU A 131 -1.30 -2.45 -15.93
CA GLU A 131 -1.07 -1.22 -15.18
C GLU A 131 0.34 -1.14 -14.59
N HIS A 132 0.89 -2.27 -14.13
CA HIS A 132 2.23 -2.28 -13.53
C HIS A 132 3.32 -1.96 -14.57
N ARG A 133 3.23 -2.52 -15.78
CA ARG A 133 4.15 -2.22 -16.87
C ARG A 133 3.99 -0.79 -17.37
N VAL A 134 2.75 -0.29 -17.53
CA VAL A 134 2.52 1.10 -17.95
C VAL A 134 3.02 2.08 -16.90
N LYS A 135 2.82 1.81 -15.61
CA LYS A 135 3.38 2.60 -14.51
C LYS A 135 4.91 2.51 -14.45
N GLN A 136 5.48 1.33 -14.64
CA GLN A 136 6.94 1.15 -14.70
C GLN A 136 7.57 1.86 -15.90
N ILE A 137 6.98 1.76 -17.09
CA ILE A 137 7.47 2.44 -18.30
C ILE A 137 7.35 3.96 -18.13
N LEU A 138 6.23 4.46 -17.60
CA LEU A 138 6.02 5.89 -17.38
C LEU A 138 6.97 6.47 -16.31
N VAL A 139 7.30 5.68 -15.28
CA VAL A 139 8.28 6.06 -14.24
C VAL A 139 9.70 5.97 -14.78
N GLN A 140 10.07 4.90 -15.49
CA GLN A 140 11.39 4.75 -16.13
C GLN A 140 11.66 5.86 -17.16
N THR A 141 10.67 6.23 -17.97
CA THR A 141 10.81 7.33 -18.95
C THR A 141 11.01 8.70 -18.28
N LYS A 142 10.71 8.82 -16.98
CA LYS A 142 10.86 10.08 -16.23
C LYS A 142 12.07 10.09 -15.28
N GLU A 143 12.72 8.95 -15.05
CA GLU A 143 13.83 8.79 -14.10
C GLU A 143 15.16 8.35 -14.72
N GLU A 144 15.21 7.90 -15.98
CA GLU A 144 16.47 7.48 -16.62
C GLU A 144 16.88 8.40 -17.78
N GLU A 145 17.54 9.52 -17.45
CA GLU A 145 18.71 10.01 -18.21
C GLU A 145 19.50 11.07 -17.42
N THR A 146 19.85 10.76 -16.18
CA THR A 146 21.21 11.08 -15.72
C THR A 146 21.88 9.74 -15.54
N PRO A 147 22.87 9.36 -16.36
CA PRO A 147 23.68 8.20 -16.01
C PRO A 147 24.19 8.42 -14.58
N GLU A 148 24.00 7.45 -13.69
CA GLU A 148 24.78 7.40 -12.45
C GLU A 148 26.23 7.56 -12.90
N LEU A 149 26.81 8.75 -12.68
CA LEU A 149 28.19 9.01 -13.06
C LEU A 149 28.99 7.91 -12.37
N ASP A 150 29.74 7.12 -13.15
CA ASP A 150 30.63 6.09 -12.62
C ASP A 150 31.38 6.76 -11.47
N ARG A 151 31.35 6.23 -10.25
CA ARG A 151 31.99 6.83 -9.06
C ARG A 151 33.42 7.32 -9.34
N PHE A 152 34.06 6.72 -10.34
CA PHE A 152 35.30 7.17 -10.92
C PHE A 152 35.25 8.54 -11.62
N GLU A 153 34.28 8.75 -12.50
CA GLU A 153 34.03 10.01 -13.22
C GLU A 153 33.68 11.13 -12.23
N GLU A 154 32.84 10.84 -11.22
CA GLU A 154 32.58 11.77 -10.11
C GLU A 154 33.89 12.20 -9.43
N LEU A 155 34.77 11.24 -9.11
CA LEU A 155 36.04 11.52 -8.44
C LEU A 155 37.03 12.29 -9.33
N VAL A 156 36.99 12.06 -10.65
CA VAL A 156 37.79 12.83 -11.61
C VAL A 156 37.29 14.28 -11.66
N ASN A 157 35.98 14.48 -11.68
CA ASN A 157 35.35 15.80 -11.66
C ASN A 157 35.68 16.53 -10.35
N GLU A 158 35.56 15.85 -9.20
CA GLU A 158 35.88 16.41 -7.88
C GLU A 158 37.34 16.87 -7.76
N VAL A 159 38.29 16.14 -8.38
CA VAL A 159 39.69 16.55 -8.44
C VAL A 159 39.89 17.74 -9.37
N GLN A 160 39.16 17.81 -10.48
CA GLN A 160 39.25 18.88 -11.45
C GLN A 160 38.68 20.20 -10.88
N GLU A 161 37.50 20.16 -10.26
CA GLU A 161 36.86 21.30 -9.58
C GLU A 161 37.79 21.92 -8.53
N ARG A 162 38.49 21.09 -7.75
CA ARG A 162 39.47 21.58 -6.75
C ARG A 162 40.66 22.29 -7.38
N ARG A 163 41.10 21.87 -8.56
CA ARG A 163 42.19 22.56 -9.28
C ARG A 163 41.73 23.90 -9.80
N GLU A 164 40.51 23.96 -10.31
CA GLU A 164 39.88 25.20 -10.78
C GLU A 164 39.66 26.18 -9.64
N PHE A 165 39.12 25.71 -8.51
CA PHE A 165 39.00 26.50 -7.29
C PHE A 165 40.36 27.09 -6.83
N LEU A 166 41.43 26.30 -6.86
CA LEU A 166 42.75 26.80 -6.49
C LEU A 166 43.25 27.88 -7.47
N ALA A 167 43.00 27.70 -8.77
CA ALA A 167 43.35 28.68 -9.79
C ALA A 167 42.56 30.00 -9.62
N GLU A 168 41.26 29.91 -9.30
CA GLU A 168 40.44 31.08 -8.97
C GLU A 168 40.97 31.81 -7.73
N MET A 169 41.28 31.07 -6.66
CA MET A 169 41.83 31.66 -5.43
C MET A 169 43.23 32.26 -5.66
N GLU A 170 44.02 31.71 -6.57
CA GLU A 170 45.31 32.27 -6.97
C GLU A 170 45.14 33.57 -7.77
N ALA A 171 44.16 33.64 -8.68
CA ALA A 171 43.81 34.88 -9.38
C ALA A 171 43.34 35.98 -8.42
N LEU A 172 42.66 35.62 -7.33
CA LEU A 172 42.29 36.53 -6.23
C LEU A 172 43.44 36.83 -5.25
N GLY A 173 44.65 36.30 -5.49
CA GLY A 173 45.83 36.50 -4.65
C GLY A 173 45.82 35.76 -3.31
N GLN A 174 44.82 34.91 -3.07
CA GLN A 174 44.65 34.13 -1.83
C GLN A 174 45.11 32.66 -1.94
N GLY A 175 45.68 32.26 -3.08
CA GLY A 175 46.09 30.88 -3.36
C GLY A 175 46.94 30.25 -2.25
N LYS A 176 47.91 30.99 -1.68
CA LYS A 176 48.79 30.49 -0.60
C LYS A 176 48.03 30.01 0.65
N LYS A 177 46.85 30.56 0.94
CA LYS A 177 46.02 30.17 2.10
C LYS A 177 45.41 28.78 1.89
N TYR A 178 44.93 28.50 0.68
CA TYR A 178 44.18 27.29 0.35
C TYR A 178 45.06 26.20 -0.29
N GLN A 179 46.22 26.56 -0.83
CA GLN A 179 47.12 25.66 -1.56
C GLN A 179 47.43 24.37 -0.78
N ARG A 180 47.75 24.48 0.52
CA ARG A 180 48.10 23.32 1.34
C ARG A 180 46.90 22.39 1.53
N ILE A 181 45.73 22.95 1.82
CA ILE A 181 44.49 22.20 2.08
C ILE A 181 44.06 21.48 0.80
N ILE A 182 43.93 22.23 -0.30
CA ILE A 182 43.49 21.69 -1.59
C ILE A 182 44.46 20.65 -2.14
N SER A 183 45.78 20.86 -1.99
CA SER A 183 46.79 19.86 -2.40
C SER A 183 46.63 18.54 -1.64
N THR A 184 46.26 18.60 -0.35
CA THR A 184 46.00 17.38 0.44
C THR A 184 44.72 16.67 0.01
N GLU A 185 43.65 17.40 -0.34
CA GLU A 185 42.39 16.83 -0.84
C GLU A 185 42.57 16.19 -2.21
N ILE A 186 43.27 16.86 -3.13
CA ILE A 186 43.65 16.29 -4.44
C ILE A 186 44.44 14.99 -4.26
N SER A 187 45.35 14.95 -3.30
CA SER A 187 46.13 13.74 -2.99
C SER A 187 45.27 12.61 -2.40
N GLN A 188 44.22 12.95 -1.64
CA GLN A 188 43.24 12.00 -1.13
C GLN A 188 42.39 11.42 -2.27
N GLY A 189 41.86 12.28 -3.14
CA GLY A 189 41.09 11.85 -4.32
C GLY A 189 41.89 10.96 -5.27
N ARG A 190 43.17 11.26 -5.50
CA ARG A 190 44.05 10.38 -6.29
C ARG A 190 44.27 9.00 -5.65
N ARG A 191 44.35 8.91 -4.32
CA ARG A 191 44.51 7.63 -3.62
C ARG A 191 43.25 6.77 -3.70
N THR A 192 42.08 7.36 -3.50
CA THR A 192 40.80 6.66 -3.64
C THR A 192 40.58 6.19 -5.08
N PHE A 193 41.00 6.99 -6.06
CA PHE A 193 40.98 6.66 -7.49
C PHE A 193 41.83 5.42 -7.80
N VAL A 194 43.10 5.42 -7.37
CA VAL A 194 44.03 4.30 -7.62
C VAL A 194 43.50 3.03 -6.97
N PHE A 195 42.98 3.11 -5.74
CA PHE A 195 42.39 1.97 -5.05
C PHE A 195 41.17 1.40 -5.79
N GLY A 196 40.26 2.26 -6.26
CA GLY A 196 39.10 1.86 -7.06
C GLY A 196 39.49 1.23 -8.41
N ALA A 197 40.52 1.76 -9.07
CA ALA A 197 41.05 1.21 -10.32
C ALA A 197 41.68 -0.18 -10.11
N VAL A 198 42.43 -0.40 -9.02
CA VAL A 198 43.00 -1.71 -8.67
C VAL A 198 41.91 -2.75 -8.39
N LYS A 199 40.81 -2.36 -7.73
CA LYS A 199 39.67 -3.25 -7.48
C LYS A 199 38.97 -3.67 -8.78
N ARG A 200 38.75 -2.73 -9.71
CA ARG A 200 38.17 -3.03 -11.04
C ARG A 200 39.03 -3.98 -11.87
N LYS A 201 40.36 -3.88 -11.80
CA LYS A 201 41.26 -4.85 -12.47
C LYS A 201 41.14 -6.27 -11.90
N LYS A 202 40.90 -6.44 -10.60
CA LYS A 202 40.66 -7.77 -9.98
C LYS A 202 39.33 -8.40 -10.40
N THR A 203 38.26 -7.61 -10.55
CA THR A 203 36.93 -8.14 -10.94
C THR A 203 36.83 -8.52 -12.41
N GLN A 204 37.65 -7.94 -13.28
CA GLN A 204 37.73 -8.32 -14.70
C GLN A 204 38.62 -9.55 -14.95
N THR A 205 39.47 -9.94 -13.99
CA THR A 205 40.37 -11.10 -14.10
C THR A 205 39.74 -12.37 -13.50
N THR A 206 38.51 -12.67 -13.91
CA THR A 206 37.93 -14.03 -13.82
C THR A 206 37.15 -14.26 -15.12
N PRO A 207 37.75 -14.83 -16.16
CA PRO A 207 37.02 -15.18 -17.37
C PRO A 207 36.24 -16.48 -17.13
N GLY A 208 35.01 -16.50 -17.62
CA GLY A 208 34.08 -17.60 -17.42
C GLY A 208 34.56 -18.95 -17.97
N ILE A 209 34.23 -19.99 -17.21
CA ILE A 209 34.00 -21.34 -17.74
C ILE A 209 32.83 -21.89 -16.95
N LEU A 210 31.62 -21.78 -17.49
CA LEU A 210 30.58 -22.82 -17.48
C LEU A 210 29.58 -22.44 -18.57
N LEU A 211 29.99 -22.68 -19.82
CA LEU A 211 29.10 -22.80 -20.96
C LEU A 211 28.29 -24.10 -20.78
N THR A 212 27.23 -24.06 -19.98
CA THR A 212 26.26 -25.17 -19.93
C THR A 212 25.45 -25.13 -21.22
N GLN A 213 25.86 -25.99 -22.16
CA GLN A 213 25.11 -26.29 -23.39
C GLN A 213 23.65 -26.64 -23.04
N PRO A 214 22.64 -26.12 -23.76
CA PRO A 214 21.28 -26.59 -23.62
C PRO A 214 21.18 -27.99 -24.26
N PHE A 215 20.85 -29.00 -23.46
CA PHE A 215 20.41 -30.30 -23.96
C PHE A 215 19.17 -30.12 -24.86
N PRO A 216 19.17 -30.57 -26.12
CA PRO A 216 17.96 -30.56 -26.93
C PRO A 216 17.15 -31.82 -26.60
N PHE A 217 16.26 -31.73 -25.61
CA PHE A 217 15.17 -32.71 -25.46
C PHE A 217 14.05 -32.34 -26.44
N VAL A 218 14.12 -32.87 -27.66
CA VAL A 218 12.98 -32.88 -28.58
C VAL A 218 12.08 -34.06 -28.19
N LEU A 219 10.97 -33.77 -27.52
CA LEU A 219 9.95 -34.76 -27.17
C LEU A 219 8.90 -34.86 -28.29
N HIS A 220 8.89 -35.98 -29.02
CA HIS A 220 7.81 -36.31 -29.94
C HIS A 220 6.78 -37.22 -29.24
N ARG A 221 5.56 -36.70 -29.07
CA ARG A 221 4.43 -37.41 -28.45
C ARG A 221 3.86 -38.43 -29.44
N LYS A 222 4.16 -39.72 -29.28
CA LYS A 222 3.38 -40.82 -29.88
C LYS A 222 2.89 -41.76 -28.78
N TYR A 223 1.56 -41.92 -28.70
CA TYR A 223 0.83 -42.90 -27.89
C TYR A 223 1.08 -42.88 -26.36
N GLY A 224 1.10 -41.68 -25.75
CA GLY A 224 0.73 -41.52 -24.34
C GLY A 224 1.59 -42.22 -23.27
N ARG A 225 2.80 -42.69 -23.60
CA ARG A 225 3.70 -43.32 -22.63
C ARG A 225 5.14 -42.83 -22.81
N TRP A 226 5.74 -42.31 -21.75
CA TRP A 226 7.12 -41.83 -21.75
C TRP A 226 8.07 -43.02 -21.69
N ARG A 227 8.95 -43.19 -22.68
CA ARG A 227 10.10 -44.11 -22.65
C ARG A 227 11.36 -43.35 -23.00
N SER A 228 12.37 -43.45 -22.16
CA SER A 228 13.74 -42.99 -22.44
C SER A 228 14.42 -43.97 -23.40
N LEU A 229 14.68 -43.57 -24.65
CA LEU A 229 15.48 -44.34 -25.60
C LEU A 229 16.96 -43.96 -25.46
N THR A 230 17.79 -44.93 -25.11
CA THR A 230 19.25 -44.80 -25.16
C THR A 230 19.76 -44.94 -26.61
N ARG A 231 20.89 -44.30 -26.90
CA ARG A 231 21.54 -44.08 -28.22
C ARG A 231 21.93 -45.34 -29.04
N ARG A 232 21.39 -46.52 -28.72
CA ARG A 232 21.63 -47.77 -29.46
C ARG A 232 20.48 -48.19 -30.39
N GLU A 233 19.31 -47.55 -30.32
CA GLU A 233 18.15 -47.94 -31.13
C GLU A 233 18.01 -47.18 -32.47
N VAL A 234 18.90 -46.23 -32.79
CA VAL A 234 18.82 -45.43 -34.03
C VAL A 234 19.86 -45.92 -35.03
N ARG A 235 19.70 -47.16 -35.50
CA ARG A 235 20.30 -47.67 -36.75
C ARG A 235 19.62 -48.99 -37.12
N LYS A 236 18.49 -48.88 -37.81
CA LYS A 236 18.02 -49.73 -38.91
C LYS A 236 16.88 -49.00 -39.62
#